data_AF-A0A1H3S515-F1
#
_entry.id   AF-A0A1H3S515-F1
#
_cell.length_a   1.000
_cell.length_b   1.000
_cell.length_c   1.000
_cell.angle_alpha   90.00
_cell.angle_beta   90.00
_cell.angle_gamma   90.00
#
_symmetry.space_group_name_H-M   'P 1'
#
loop_
_entity.id
_entity.type
_entity.pdbx_description
1 polymer ?
#
loop_
_entity_poly.entity_id
_entity_poly.type
_entity_poly.pdbx_seq_one_letter_code
_entity_poly.pdbx_strand_id
1 'polypeptide(L)'
;MNVAAENDVALTVFQKEWVEEAIEIWDSPFPMKFHINFDSGMGRIGIRECKELKEFLNSLEDALFLELEGVYTHFATADEVETSYFDKQYNTFLEQLSWLKAFEMNPTFIHTAWRSGKSNKLFK
;
A
#
# COMPACT_ATOMS: atom_id res chain seq x y z
N MET A 1 16.33 -2.71 -3.24
CA MET A 1 15.43 -3.80 -2.84
C MET A 1 16.18 -5.03 -2.32
N ASN A 2 17.23 -5.53 -3.00
CA ASN A 2 18.02 -6.68 -2.51
C ASN A 2 18.52 -6.48 -1.06
N VAL A 3 19.12 -5.32 -0.77
CA VAL A 3 19.54 -4.95 0.60
C VAL A 3 18.35 -4.90 1.58
N ALA A 4 17.18 -4.45 1.14
CA ALA A 4 16.00 -4.40 2.01
C ALA A 4 15.52 -5.81 2.38
N ALA A 5 15.49 -6.73 1.40
CA ALA A 5 15.17 -8.13 1.61
C ALA A 5 16.17 -8.82 2.55
N GLU A 6 17.47 -8.60 2.36
CA GLU A 6 18.53 -9.14 3.23
C GLU A 6 18.45 -8.67 4.69
N ASN A 7 17.86 -7.49 4.92
CA ASN A 7 17.72 -6.89 6.25
C ASN A 7 16.28 -6.98 6.80
N ASP A 8 15.39 -7.73 6.15
CA ASP A 8 13.96 -7.86 6.52
C ASP A 8 13.25 -6.50 6.68
N VAL A 9 13.53 -5.56 5.76
CA VAL A 9 12.92 -4.23 5.73
C VAL A 9 11.84 -4.19 4.66
N ALA A 10 10.59 -4.00 5.08
CA ALA A 10 9.46 -3.83 4.18
C ALA A 10 9.50 -2.46 3.49
N LEU A 11 9.25 -2.43 2.17
CA LEU A 11 9.22 -1.21 1.37
C LEU A 11 7.79 -0.81 0.97
N THR A 12 7.56 0.48 0.76
CA THR A 12 6.31 0.93 0.13
C THR A 12 6.44 0.80 -1.39
N VAL A 13 5.54 0.04 -2.01
CA VAL A 13 5.54 -0.21 -3.45
C VAL A 13 4.12 -0.01 -3.97
N PHE A 14 3.98 0.80 -5.03
CA PHE A 14 2.67 1.22 -5.55
C PHE A 14 2.67 1.52 -7.06
N GLN A 15 3.78 1.30 -7.75
CA GLN A 15 3.97 1.62 -9.17
C GLN A 15 4.35 0.36 -9.93
N LYS A 16 3.72 0.10 -11.08
CA LYS A 16 4.05 -1.07 -11.90
C LYS A 16 5.46 -0.97 -12.47
N GLU A 17 5.91 0.23 -12.84
CA GLU A 17 7.23 0.46 -13.42
C GLU A 17 8.33 0.09 -12.42
N TRP A 18 8.08 0.33 -11.12
CA TRP A 18 8.98 -0.09 -10.07
C TRP A 18 9.10 -1.61 -9.98
N VAL A 19 7.99 -2.34 -10.18
CA VAL A 19 7.98 -3.82 -10.18
C VAL A 19 8.71 -4.36 -11.41
N GLU A 20 8.46 -3.78 -12.58
CA GLU A 20 9.14 -4.15 -13.83
C GLU A 20 10.66 -3.98 -13.70
N GLU A 21 11.13 -2.83 -13.21
CA GLU A 21 12.56 -2.60 -12.92
C GLU A 21 13.08 -3.57 -11.85
N ALA A 22 12.27 -3.90 -10.85
CA ALA A 22 12.65 -4.84 -9.80
C ALA A 22 12.88 -6.25 -10.36
N ILE A 23 12.06 -6.72 -11.29
CA ILE A 23 12.25 -8.05 -11.90
C ILE A 23 13.62 -8.13 -12.60
N GLU A 24 14.06 -7.06 -13.26
CA GLU A 24 15.33 -7.05 -14.01
C GLU A 24 16.58 -7.10 -13.13
N ILE A 25 16.51 -6.54 -11.91
CA ILE A 25 17.69 -6.37 -11.03
C ILE A 25 17.64 -7.25 -9.77
N TRP A 26 16.65 -8.13 -9.65
CA TRP A 26 16.47 -9.01 -8.50
C TRP A 26 17.56 -10.09 -8.46
N ASP A 27 18.28 -10.16 -7.34
CA ASP A 27 19.38 -11.13 -7.12
C ASP A 27 19.43 -11.65 -5.67
N SER A 28 18.41 -11.35 -4.87
CA SER A 28 18.34 -11.78 -3.47
C SER A 28 17.69 -13.16 -3.35
N PRO A 29 18.20 -14.06 -2.48
CA PRO A 29 17.53 -15.32 -2.16
C PRO A 29 16.38 -15.15 -1.15
N PHE A 30 16.27 -13.98 -0.51
CA PHE A 30 15.24 -13.68 0.48
C PHE A 30 14.06 -12.95 -0.15
N PRO A 31 12.81 -13.28 0.20
CA PRO A 31 11.65 -12.53 -0.28
C PRO A 31 11.70 -11.07 0.19
N MET A 32 11.15 -10.16 -0.61
CA MET A 32 11.01 -8.76 -0.25
C MET A 32 9.57 -8.46 0.14
N LYS A 33 9.37 -8.13 1.42
CA LYS A 33 8.09 -7.66 1.92
C LYS A 33 7.80 -6.25 1.39
N PHE A 34 6.55 -6.01 1.04
CA PHE A 34 6.12 -4.68 0.64
C PHE A 34 4.73 -4.33 1.16
N HIS A 35 4.52 -3.02 1.30
CA HIS A 35 3.23 -2.43 1.61
C HIS A 35 2.70 -1.61 0.43
N ILE A 36 1.42 -1.76 0.12
CA ILE A 36 0.72 -0.89 -0.82
C ILE A 36 0.25 0.35 -0.08
N ASN A 37 0.60 1.52 -0.61
CA ASN A 37 0.02 2.78 -0.17
C ASN A 37 -1.15 3.15 -1.09
N PHE A 38 -2.32 3.38 -0.51
CA PHE A 38 -3.44 4.00 -1.19
C PHE A 38 -3.50 5.49 -0.87
N ASP A 39 -3.63 6.32 -1.90
CA ASP A 39 -3.89 7.74 -1.70
C ASP A 39 -5.40 7.97 -1.67
N SER A 40 -5.94 8.08 -0.46
CA SER A 40 -7.36 8.34 -0.21
C SER A 40 -7.71 9.85 -0.22
N GLY A 41 -6.72 10.73 -0.49
CA GLY A 41 -6.93 12.18 -0.50
C GLY A 41 -5.72 13.03 -0.09
N MET A 42 -4.61 12.43 0.36
CA MET A 42 -3.41 13.18 0.76
C MET A 42 -2.72 13.86 -0.43
N GLY A 43 -2.84 13.31 -1.65
CA GLY A 43 -2.31 13.94 -2.86
C GLY A 43 -0.79 13.83 -3.02
N ARG A 44 -0.15 12.83 -2.40
CA ARG A 44 1.32 12.71 -2.37
C ARG A 44 1.84 11.51 -3.14
N ILE A 45 1.60 10.30 -2.62
CA ILE A 45 2.03 9.03 -3.21
C ILE A 45 0.99 7.95 -2.87
N GLY A 46 0.88 6.94 -3.74
CA GLY A 46 -0.02 5.82 -3.57
C GLY A 46 -1.06 5.71 -4.69
N ILE A 47 -1.68 4.55 -4.79
CA ILE A 47 -2.68 4.21 -5.80
C ILE A 47 -3.96 4.98 -5.54
N ARG A 48 -4.56 5.52 -6.60
CA ARG A 48 -5.80 6.33 -6.53
C ARG A 48 -6.97 5.65 -7.19
N GLU A 49 -6.72 4.92 -8.27
CA GLU A 49 -7.76 4.39 -9.16
C GLU A 49 -7.74 2.86 -9.18
N CYS A 50 -8.91 2.23 -9.30
CA CYS A 50 -9.01 0.77 -9.39
C CYS A 50 -8.26 0.19 -10.60
N LYS A 51 -8.23 0.95 -11.72
CA LYS A 51 -7.47 0.56 -12.91
C LYS A 51 -5.96 0.53 -12.65
N GLU A 52 -5.44 1.52 -11.92
CA GLU A 52 -4.03 1.61 -11.53
C GLU A 52 -3.67 0.43 -10.61
N LEU A 53 -4.54 0.11 -9.63
CA LEU A 53 -4.36 -1.08 -8.80
C LEU A 53 -4.28 -2.35 -9.65
N LYS A 54 -5.18 -2.52 -10.62
CA LYS A 54 -5.19 -3.69 -11.49
C LYS A 54 -3.90 -3.82 -12.30
N GLU A 55 -3.43 -2.72 -12.90
CA GLU A 55 -2.16 -2.72 -13.65
C GLU A 55 -0.98 -3.06 -12.74
N PHE A 56 -0.96 -2.51 -11.53
CA PHE A 56 0.05 -2.84 -10.52
C PHE A 56 0.01 -4.32 -10.13
N LEU A 57 -1.17 -4.88 -9.79
CA LEU A 57 -1.30 -6.28 -9.40
C LEU A 57 -0.90 -7.24 -10.53
N ASN A 58 -1.24 -6.92 -11.78
CA ASN A 58 -0.80 -7.72 -12.93
C ASN A 58 0.73 -7.76 -13.05
N SER A 59 1.44 -6.66 -12.76
CA SER A 59 2.91 -6.64 -12.78
C SER A 59 3.54 -7.52 -11.70
N LEU A 60 2.81 -7.84 -10.62
CA LEU A 60 3.29 -8.71 -9.55
C LEU A 60 3.27 -10.19 -9.93
N GLU A 61 2.51 -10.60 -10.95
CA GLU A 61 2.42 -12.02 -11.36
C GLU A 61 3.80 -12.60 -11.71
N ASP A 62 4.66 -11.79 -12.32
CA ASP A 62 6.04 -12.16 -12.70
C ASP A 62 7.06 -11.91 -11.56
N ALA A 63 6.67 -11.22 -10.49
CA ALA A 63 7.53 -10.83 -9.38
C ALA A 63 7.33 -11.73 -8.14
N LEU A 64 7.53 -13.05 -8.29
CA LEU A 64 7.30 -14.05 -7.24
C LEU A 64 8.09 -13.82 -5.94
N PHE A 65 9.13 -12.99 -5.97
CA PHE A 65 9.94 -12.62 -4.82
C PHE A 65 9.31 -11.51 -3.95
N LEU A 66 8.25 -10.86 -4.45
CA LEU A 66 7.54 -9.80 -3.74
C LEU A 66 6.41 -10.39 -2.89
N GLU A 67 6.44 -10.11 -1.59
CA GLU A 67 5.41 -10.56 -0.65
C GLU A 67 4.60 -9.38 -0.12
N LEU A 68 3.29 -9.37 -0.41
CA LEU A 68 2.39 -8.34 0.12
C LEU A 68 2.20 -8.54 1.62
N GLU A 69 2.90 -7.74 2.42
CA GLU A 69 2.78 -7.77 3.88
C GLU A 69 1.59 -6.93 4.35
N GLY A 70 1.33 -5.78 3.73
CA GLY A 70 0.31 -4.87 4.22
C GLY A 70 -0.17 -3.80 3.26
N VAL A 71 -1.22 -3.11 3.65
CA VAL A 71 -1.78 -1.96 2.95
C VAL A 71 -2.06 -0.83 3.92
N TYR A 72 -1.89 0.40 3.45
CA TYR A 72 -2.17 1.58 4.26
C TYR A 72 -2.58 2.80 3.47
N THR A 73 -3.09 3.81 4.18
CA THR A 73 -3.26 5.18 3.68
C THR A 73 -2.79 6.19 4.73
N HIS A 74 -2.53 7.42 4.30
CA HIS A 74 -2.25 8.55 5.18
C HIS A 74 -3.41 9.54 5.15
N PHE A 75 -3.93 9.88 6.34
CA PHE A 75 -4.94 10.93 6.47
C PHE A 75 -4.26 12.30 6.53
N ALA A 76 -4.81 13.27 5.78
CA ALA A 76 -4.21 14.59 5.64
C ALA A 76 -4.44 15.48 6.86
N THR A 77 -5.61 15.34 7.49
CA THR A 77 -6.12 16.27 8.50
C THR A 77 -5.96 15.69 9.89
N ALA A 78 -4.77 15.88 10.45
CA ALA A 78 -4.47 15.44 11.80
C ALA A 78 -5.04 16.35 12.91
N ASP A 79 -5.18 17.62 12.57
CA ASP A 79 -5.28 18.74 13.51
C ASP A 79 -6.53 19.60 13.26
N GLU A 80 -7.44 19.15 12.40
CA GLU A 80 -8.70 19.86 12.11
C GLU A 80 -9.82 19.36 13.03
N VAL A 81 -10.58 20.30 13.60
CA VAL A 81 -11.76 20.04 14.45
C VAL A 81 -12.92 19.47 13.62
N GLU A 82 -12.88 19.65 12.30
CA GLU A 82 -13.91 19.30 11.35
C GLU A 82 -13.60 17.93 10.74
N THR A 83 -14.49 16.95 10.93
CA THR A 83 -14.24 15.54 10.58
C THR A 83 -14.66 15.19 9.15
N SER A 84 -15.29 16.09 8.40
CA SER A 84 -15.88 15.75 7.09
C SER A 84 -14.83 15.28 6.09
N TYR A 85 -13.63 15.86 6.13
CA TYR A 85 -12.53 15.44 5.26
C TYR A 85 -11.97 14.07 5.66
N PHE A 86 -11.84 13.81 6.96
CA PHE A 86 -11.46 12.50 7.47
C PHE A 86 -12.46 11.43 7.04
N ASP A 87 -13.76 11.67 7.22
CA ASP A 87 -14.82 10.73 6.85
C ASP A 87 -14.80 10.44 5.35
N LYS A 88 -14.53 11.45 4.51
CA LYS A 88 -14.33 11.26 3.07
C LYS A 88 -13.14 10.34 2.79
N GLN A 89 -11.96 10.63 3.33
CA GLN A 89 -10.77 9.81 3.12
C GLN A 89 -10.97 8.36 3.63
N TYR A 90 -11.63 8.20 4.78
CA TYR A 90 -11.92 6.90 5.35
C TYR A 90 -12.83 6.07 4.43
N ASN A 91 -13.91 6.67 3.92
CA ASN A 91 -14.80 5.99 2.96
C ASN A 91 -14.07 5.65 1.66
N THR A 92 -13.24 6.55 1.13
CA THR A 92 -12.39 6.27 -0.04
C THR A 92 -11.43 5.11 0.22
N PHE A 93 -10.84 5.03 1.42
CA PHE A 93 -9.95 3.92 1.78
C PHE A 93 -10.71 2.59 1.89
N LEU A 94 -11.91 2.57 2.46
CA LEU A 94 -12.77 1.38 2.48
C LEU A 94 -13.12 0.90 1.07
N GLU A 95 -13.40 1.83 0.16
CA GLU A 95 -13.61 1.52 -1.25
C GLU A 95 -12.35 0.89 -1.87
N GLN A 96 -11.17 1.47 -1.63
CA GLN A 96 -9.88 0.95 -2.10
C GLN A 96 -9.59 -0.47 -1.57
N LEU A 97 -9.89 -0.73 -0.30
CA LEU A 97 -9.80 -2.08 0.28
C LEU A 97 -10.75 -3.08 -0.37
N SER A 98 -11.93 -2.62 -0.80
CA SER A 98 -12.88 -3.48 -1.51
C SER A 98 -12.33 -3.95 -2.87
N TRP A 99 -11.49 -3.15 -3.53
CA TRP A 99 -10.84 -3.53 -4.77
C TRP A 99 -9.86 -4.68 -4.55
N LEU A 100 -9.02 -4.62 -3.51
CA LEU A 100 -8.13 -5.72 -3.15
C LEU A 100 -8.90 -7.02 -2.90
N LYS A 101 -10.02 -6.94 -2.17
CA LYS A 101 -10.89 -8.09 -1.93
C LYS A 101 -11.47 -8.66 -3.23
N ALA A 102 -11.84 -7.80 -4.18
CA ALA A 102 -12.34 -8.21 -5.49
C ALA A 102 -11.26 -8.88 -6.37
N PHE A 103 -9.99 -8.52 -6.13
CA PHE A 103 -8.82 -9.16 -6.76
C PHE A 103 -8.24 -10.31 -5.94
N GLU A 104 -8.94 -10.78 -4.90
CA GLU A 104 -8.53 -11.88 -4.03
C GLU A 104 -7.16 -11.67 -3.33
N MET A 105 -6.75 -10.41 -3.17
CA MET A 105 -5.53 -10.02 -2.47
C MET A 105 -5.79 -9.91 -0.96
N ASN A 106 -5.01 -10.66 -0.17
CA ASN A 106 -5.17 -10.75 1.28
C ASN A 106 -3.93 -10.20 2.01
N PRO A 107 -3.83 -8.86 2.24
CA PRO A 107 -2.74 -8.30 3.03
C PRO A 107 -2.81 -8.79 4.48
N THR A 108 -1.64 -9.03 5.09
CA THR A 108 -1.57 -9.44 6.51
C THR A 108 -1.92 -8.28 7.44
N PHE A 109 -1.49 -7.07 7.08
CA PHE A 109 -1.70 -5.88 7.88
C PHE A 109 -2.47 -4.80 7.13
N ILE A 110 -3.51 -4.26 7.75
CA ILE A 110 -4.19 -3.05 7.31
C ILE A 110 -3.95 -1.99 8.38
N HIS A 111 -3.28 -0.89 8.02
CA HIS A 111 -3.00 0.19 8.96
C HIS A 111 -3.26 1.55 8.34
N THR A 112 -3.47 2.56 9.20
CA THR A 112 -3.59 3.95 8.77
C THR A 112 -2.54 4.78 9.47
N ALA A 113 -1.86 5.62 8.70
CA ALA A 113 -0.84 6.50 9.23
C ALA A 113 -1.43 7.89 9.47
N TRP A 114 -1.22 8.39 10.68
CA TRP A 114 -1.57 9.74 11.09
C TRP A 114 -0.29 10.52 11.36
N ARG A 115 -0.30 11.83 11.07
CA ARG A 115 0.85 12.70 11.35
C ARG A 115 1.20 12.83 12.84
N SER A 116 0.38 12.27 13.74
CA SER A 116 0.51 12.27 15.23
C SER A 116 0.71 10.87 15.85
N GLY A 117 1.04 9.84 15.07
CA GLY A 117 1.55 8.57 15.64
C GLY A 117 0.56 7.65 16.36
N LYS A 118 -0.75 7.76 16.10
CA LYS A 118 -1.77 6.80 16.60
C LYS A 118 -2.26 5.90 15.46
N SER A 119 -1.63 4.75 15.25
CA SER A 119 -1.88 3.89 14.07
C SER A 119 -2.84 2.71 14.25
N ASN A 120 -3.49 2.52 15.42
CA ASN A 120 -3.84 1.14 15.81
C ASN A 120 -5.29 0.82 16.24
N LYS A 121 -6.34 1.50 15.75
CA LYS A 121 -7.71 1.24 16.26
C LYS A 121 -8.91 1.18 15.31
N LEU A 122 -8.74 1.22 13.98
CA LEU A 122 -9.92 1.37 13.09
C LEU A 122 -10.35 0.11 12.31
N PHE A 123 -9.53 -0.93 12.26
CA PHE A 123 -9.86 -2.15 11.50
C PHE A 123 -9.76 -3.36 12.43
N LYS A 124 -10.88 -3.72 13.04
CA LYS A 124 -11.11 -5.00 13.72
C LYS A 124 -12.21 -5.74 13.00
#